data_AF-A0A523REM0-F1
#
_entry.id   AF-A0A523REM0-F1
#
_cell.length_a   1.000
_cell.length_b   1.000
_cell.length_c   1.000
_cell.angle_alpha   90.00
_cell.angle_beta   90.00
_cell.angle_gamma   90.00
#
_symmetry.space_group_name_H-M   'P 1'
#
loop_
_entity.id
_entity.type
_entity.pdbx_description
1 polymer ?
#
loop_
_entity_poly.entity_id
_entity_poly.type
_entity_poly.pdbx_seq_one_letter_code
_entity_poly.pdbx_strand_id
1 'polypeptide(L)'
;GKDLMVMSVGAFADERLLKSVRSAAGLSGHKIYIPSGAILGIDGVKAADLGEIEEVTLTTRKPPAALAYSTYLKKSGIKLRGLKKARMVFDGPARKAVKAFPRSVNVAATLSLAGIGLDKTRVRVIADPKLRHNVHEIRVRGKAGEFVIKMKNVPFPDAPKTSYLAALSAIRTLRNLSESIRIGT
;
A
#
# COMPACT_ATOMS: atom_id res chain seq x y z
N GLY A 1 25.97 -8.76 9.50
CA GLY A 1 24.64 -9.18 9.01
C GLY A 1 24.47 -8.70 7.58
N LYS A 2 23.23 -8.55 7.10
CA LYS A 2 22.90 -7.98 5.79
C LYS A 2 21.71 -7.02 5.92
N ASP A 3 21.63 -6.05 5.01
CA ASP A 3 20.43 -5.23 4.85
C ASP A 3 19.24 -6.08 4.33
N LEU A 4 18.02 -5.61 4.58
CA LEU A 4 16.78 -6.33 4.24
C LEU A 4 15.84 -5.44 3.42
N MET A 5 15.37 -5.92 2.27
CA MET A 5 14.27 -5.30 1.52
C MET A 5 12.96 -6.03 1.78
N VAL A 6 11.91 -5.31 2.15
CA VAL A 6 10.60 -5.87 2.51
C VAL A 6 9.55 -5.47 1.49
N MET A 7 9.07 -6.47 0.71
CA MET A 7 7.96 -6.30 -0.24
C MET A 7 6.60 -6.65 0.37
N SER A 8 6.59 -7.55 1.35
CA SER A 8 5.40 -7.98 2.09
C SER A 8 5.14 -7.09 3.31
N VAL A 9 5.03 -5.78 3.06
CA VAL A 9 4.94 -4.72 4.08
C VAL A 9 3.72 -4.88 4.99
N GLY A 10 2.68 -5.58 4.54
CA GLY A 10 1.52 -5.92 5.37
C GLY A 10 1.88 -6.65 6.67
N ALA A 11 3.02 -7.34 6.74
CA ALA A 11 3.52 -7.94 7.98
C ALA A 11 3.74 -6.90 9.09
N PHE A 12 4.11 -5.67 8.74
CA PHE A 12 4.33 -4.58 9.69
C PHE A 12 3.04 -3.93 10.22
N ALA A 13 1.86 -4.48 9.88
CA ALA A 13 0.65 -4.20 10.63
C ALA A 13 0.68 -4.84 12.04
N ASP A 14 1.54 -5.85 12.25
CA ASP A 14 1.93 -6.30 13.57
C ASP A 14 3.00 -5.34 14.13
N GLU A 15 2.58 -4.58 15.13
CA GLU A 15 3.42 -3.56 15.77
C GLU A 15 4.57 -4.15 16.57
N ARG A 16 4.41 -5.37 17.14
CA ARG A 16 5.48 -6.06 17.85
C ARG A 16 6.57 -6.46 16.87
N LEU A 17 6.18 -7.00 15.72
CA LEU A 17 7.11 -7.35 14.66
C LEU A 17 7.84 -6.10 14.14
N LEU A 18 7.13 -5.03 13.83
CA LEU A 18 7.73 -3.78 13.34
C LEU A 18 8.74 -3.20 14.35
N LYS A 19 8.39 -3.16 15.65
CA LYS A 19 9.29 -2.68 16.71
C LYS A 19 10.53 -3.57 16.84
N SER A 20 10.35 -4.89 16.85
CA SER A 20 11.47 -5.85 16.92
C SER A 20 12.43 -5.70 15.74
N VAL A 21 11.89 -5.65 14.53
CA VAL A 21 12.68 -5.52 13.30
C VAL A 21 13.42 -4.17 13.24
N ARG A 22 12.76 -3.07 13.63
CA ARG A 22 13.39 -1.74 13.71
C ARG A 22 14.51 -1.70 14.76
N SER A 23 14.30 -2.31 15.93
CA SER A 23 15.31 -2.39 16.99
C SER A 23 16.54 -3.19 16.55
N ALA A 24 16.33 -4.37 15.97
CA ALA A 24 17.42 -5.21 15.47
C ALA A 24 18.24 -4.52 14.37
N ALA A 25 17.59 -3.81 13.45
CA ALA A 25 18.28 -3.00 12.44
C ALA A 25 19.10 -1.86 13.06
N GLY A 26 18.55 -1.17 14.05
CA GLY A 26 19.26 -0.11 14.79
C GLY A 26 20.50 -0.61 15.53
N LEU A 27 20.39 -1.74 16.24
CA LEU A 27 21.50 -2.34 17.00
C LEU A 27 22.60 -2.91 16.11
N SER A 28 22.26 -3.42 14.93
CA SER A 28 23.21 -4.04 14.00
C SER A 28 23.79 -3.08 12.96
N GLY A 29 23.29 -1.85 12.87
CA GLY A 29 23.67 -0.87 11.85
C GLY A 29 23.12 -1.15 10.44
N HIS A 30 22.38 -2.25 10.26
CA HIS A 30 21.79 -2.63 8.98
C HIS A 30 20.52 -1.84 8.65
N LYS A 31 20.19 -1.74 7.36
CA LYS A 31 19.04 -1.00 6.87
C LYS A 31 17.89 -1.92 6.47
N ILE A 32 16.68 -1.41 6.67
CA ILE A 32 15.45 -2.00 6.14
C ILE A 32 14.94 -1.09 5.03
N TYR A 33 14.83 -1.63 3.83
CA TYR A 33 14.30 -0.93 2.67
C TYR A 33 12.85 -1.35 2.42
N ILE A 34 11.97 -0.37 2.31
CA ILE A 34 10.57 -0.57 1.93
C ILE A 34 10.34 0.21 0.63
N PRO A 35 10.35 -0.48 -0.53
CA PRO A 35 10.03 0.16 -1.80
C PRO A 35 8.60 0.71 -1.81
N SER A 36 8.31 1.64 -2.74
CA SER A 36 6.94 2.14 -2.94
C SER A 36 5.96 1.04 -3.33
N GLY A 37 6.43 -0.07 -3.89
CA GLY A 37 5.60 -1.19 -4.29
C GLY A 37 4.71 -0.80 -5.47
N ALA A 38 3.41 -1.08 -5.37
CA ALA A 38 2.46 -0.84 -6.45
C ALA A 38 1.92 0.60 -6.48
N ILE A 39 2.52 1.55 -5.75
CA ILE A 39 2.05 2.93 -5.64
C ILE A 39 3.12 3.96 -5.94
N LEU A 40 2.67 5.19 -6.13
CA LEU A 40 3.47 6.36 -6.49
C LEU A 40 3.28 7.45 -5.41
N GLY A 41 4.20 8.41 -5.38
CA GLY A 41 4.12 9.60 -4.52
C GLY A 41 4.44 9.36 -3.05
N ILE A 42 5.10 8.26 -2.70
CA ILE A 42 5.56 7.99 -1.32
C ILE A 42 6.61 9.01 -0.87
N ASP A 43 7.42 9.52 -1.79
CA ASP A 43 8.31 10.66 -1.58
C ASP A 43 7.53 11.91 -1.12
N GLY A 44 6.46 12.27 -1.82
CA GLY A 44 5.58 13.38 -1.44
C GLY A 44 4.91 13.16 -0.08
N VAL A 45 4.47 11.93 0.22
CA VAL A 45 3.90 11.58 1.53
C VAL A 45 4.95 11.75 2.64
N LYS A 46 6.16 11.23 2.45
CA LYS A 46 7.26 11.37 3.43
C LYS A 46 7.63 12.83 3.67
N ALA A 47 7.65 13.64 2.62
CA ALA A 47 7.92 15.07 2.74
C ALA A 47 6.80 15.79 3.51
N ALA A 48 5.53 15.49 3.19
CA ALA A 48 4.38 16.08 3.87
C ALA A 48 4.29 15.66 5.35
N ASP A 49 4.75 14.46 5.72
CA ASP A 49 4.75 13.96 7.10
C ASP A 49 5.59 14.84 8.04
N LEU A 50 6.64 15.51 7.52
CA LEU A 50 7.45 16.49 8.28
C LEU A 50 6.66 17.74 8.68
N GLY A 51 5.63 18.10 7.90
CA GLY A 51 4.86 19.34 8.04
C GLY A 51 3.47 19.15 8.65
N GLU A 52 3.14 17.96 9.16
CA GLU A 52 1.81 17.54 9.61
C GLU A 52 0.82 17.23 8.46
N ILE A 53 0.45 15.95 8.38
CA ILE A 53 -0.63 15.46 7.52
C ILE A 53 -1.89 15.27 8.37
N GLU A 54 -3.00 15.84 7.90
CA GLU A 54 -4.31 15.74 8.55
C GLU A 54 -5.06 14.48 8.11
N GLU A 55 -5.00 14.16 6.82
CA GLU A 55 -5.79 13.09 6.22
C GLU A 55 -4.99 12.33 5.16
N VAL A 56 -5.04 10.99 5.23
CA VAL A 56 -4.59 10.09 4.16
C VAL A 56 -5.71 9.11 3.87
N THR A 57 -6.18 9.10 2.62
CA THR A 57 -7.16 8.13 2.12
C THR A 57 -6.58 7.34 0.94
N LEU A 58 -6.55 6.02 1.07
CA LEU A 58 -6.31 5.09 -0.02
C LEU A 58 -7.63 4.50 -0.51
N THR A 59 -8.01 4.77 -1.74
CA THR A 59 -9.13 4.10 -2.41
C THR A 59 -8.58 3.07 -3.39
N THR A 60 -8.96 1.81 -3.23
CA THR A 60 -8.62 0.73 -4.14
C THR A 60 -9.88 0.19 -4.81
N ARG A 61 -9.92 0.27 -6.14
CA ARG A 61 -10.99 -0.31 -6.96
C ARG A 61 -10.49 -1.58 -7.63
N LYS A 62 -11.25 -2.67 -7.53
CA LYS A 62 -10.87 -3.98 -8.09
C LYS A 62 -12.04 -4.63 -8.82
N PRO A 63 -11.76 -5.48 -9.83
CA PRO A 63 -12.75 -6.41 -10.34
C PRO A 63 -13.29 -7.29 -9.20
N PRO A 64 -14.59 -7.61 -9.13
CA PRO A 64 -15.15 -8.43 -8.06
C PRO A 64 -14.44 -9.78 -7.87
N ALA A 65 -13.98 -10.41 -8.96
CA ALA A 65 -13.23 -11.66 -8.92
C ALA A 65 -11.92 -11.55 -8.12
N ALA A 66 -11.25 -10.39 -8.16
CA ALA A 66 -10.01 -10.16 -7.43
C ALA A 66 -10.23 -10.05 -5.90
N LEU A 67 -11.48 -9.91 -5.43
CA LEU A 67 -11.84 -9.78 -4.01
C LEU A 67 -12.42 -11.08 -3.43
N ALA A 68 -12.70 -12.09 -4.25
CA ALA A 68 -13.38 -13.33 -3.84
C ALA A 68 -12.62 -14.16 -2.78
N TYR A 69 -11.31 -13.92 -2.62
CA TYR A 69 -10.48 -14.59 -1.60
C TYR A 69 -10.73 -14.07 -0.18
N SER A 70 -11.29 -12.86 -0.01
CA SER A 70 -11.40 -12.21 1.29
C SER A 70 -12.38 -12.93 2.20
N THR A 71 -11.87 -13.42 3.35
CA THR A 71 -12.70 -14.01 4.42
C THR A 71 -13.61 -12.98 5.07
N TYR A 72 -13.15 -11.72 5.16
CA TYR A 72 -13.98 -10.60 5.61
C TYR A 72 -15.23 -10.46 4.75
N LEU A 73 -15.09 -10.48 3.42
CA LEU A 73 -16.25 -10.37 2.53
C LEU A 73 -17.20 -11.55 2.64
N LYS A 74 -16.67 -12.78 2.76
CA LYS A 74 -17.50 -13.98 2.99
C LYS A 74 -18.34 -13.87 4.27
N LYS A 75 -17.80 -13.27 5.33
CA LYS A 75 -18.50 -13.06 6.61
C LYS A 75 -19.45 -11.86 6.60
N SER A 76 -19.16 -10.83 5.79
CA SER A 76 -19.93 -9.58 5.74
C SER A 76 -21.30 -9.67 5.06
N GLY A 77 -21.62 -10.82 4.43
CA GLY A 77 -22.85 -10.97 3.62
C GLY A 77 -22.83 -10.23 2.29
N ILE A 78 -21.74 -9.56 1.92
CA ILE A 78 -21.60 -8.82 0.66
C ILE A 78 -21.45 -9.82 -0.51
N LYS A 79 -22.49 -9.93 -1.34
CA LYS A 79 -22.45 -10.73 -2.58
C LYS A 79 -21.70 -9.99 -3.68
N LEU A 80 -20.53 -10.50 -4.06
CA LEU A 80 -19.72 -9.99 -5.17
C LEU A 80 -20.18 -10.46 -6.55
N ARG A 81 -20.81 -11.64 -6.63
CA ARG A 81 -21.31 -12.21 -7.89
C ARG A 81 -22.54 -11.43 -8.37
N GLY A 82 -22.59 -11.12 -9.66
CA GLY A 82 -23.72 -10.40 -10.27
C GLY A 82 -23.80 -8.91 -9.95
N LEU A 83 -22.71 -8.32 -9.43
CA LEU A 83 -22.64 -6.88 -9.18
C LEU A 83 -22.83 -6.10 -10.49
N LYS A 84 -23.84 -5.22 -10.56
CA LYS A 84 -24.13 -4.39 -11.76
C LYS A 84 -23.49 -2.99 -11.71
N LYS A 85 -23.22 -2.48 -10.51
CA LYS A 85 -22.62 -1.16 -10.27
C LYS A 85 -21.51 -1.28 -9.23
N ALA A 86 -20.57 -0.35 -9.25
CA ALA A 86 -19.49 -0.31 -8.27
C ALA A 86 -20.07 -0.24 -6.85
N ARG A 87 -19.51 -1.02 -5.92
CA ARG A 87 -19.94 -1.10 -4.53
C ARG A 87 -18.75 -0.95 -3.61
N MET A 88 -18.83 -0.05 -2.65
CA MET A 88 -17.86 0.00 -1.55
C MET A 88 -18.09 -1.22 -0.65
N VAL A 89 -17.06 -2.03 -0.49
CA VAL A 89 -17.12 -3.29 0.26
C VAL A 89 -16.33 -3.25 1.56
N PHE A 90 -15.52 -2.20 1.74
CA PHE A 90 -14.84 -1.91 2.99
C PHE A 90 -14.56 -0.41 3.07
N ASP A 91 -14.74 0.13 4.27
CA ASP A 91 -14.33 1.49 4.61
C ASP A 91 -13.87 1.52 6.07
N GLY A 92 -12.62 1.91 6.31
CA GLY A 92 -12.07 1.95 7.66
C GLY A 92 -10.55 2.11 7.71
N PRO A 93 -9.94 1.98 8.91
CA PRO A 93 -8.51 2.17 9.08
C PRO A 93 -7.69 1.08 8.38
N ALA A 94 -6.50 1.44 7.91
CA ALA A 94 -5.59 0.52 7.24
C ALA A 94 -5.25 -0.70 8.10
N ARG A 95 -5.15 -0.56 9.43
CA ARG A 95 -4.94 -1.69 10.35
C ARG A 95 -5.99 -2.79 10.21
N LYS A 96 -7.27 -2.42 10.02
CA LYS A 96 -8.37 -3.38 9.78
C LYS A 96 -8.34 -3.90 8.35
N ALA A 97 -8.02 -3.03 7.38
CA ALA A 97 -7.92 -3.41 5.98
C ALA A 97 -6.86 -4.50 5.76
N VAL A 98 -5.70 -4.43 6.44
CA VAL A 98 -4.60 -5.41 6.30
C VAL A 98 -5.08 -6.81 6.66
N LYS A 99 -5.86 -6.93 7.73
CA LYS A 99 -6.45 -8.21 8.16
C LYS A 99 -7.54 -8.69 7.21
N ALA A 100 -8.37 -7.78 6.69
CA ALA A 100 -9.51 -8.11 5.82
C ALA A 100 -9.10 -8.50 4.38
N PHE A 101 -8.01 -7.94 3.86
CA PHE A 101 -7.63 -8.07 2.45
C PHE A 101 -6.16 -8.45 2.20
N PRO A 102 -5.53 -9.38 2.94
CA PRO A 102 -4.06 -9.53 3.02
C PRO A 102 -3.28 -9.47 1.69
N ARG A 103 -3.82 -10.00 0.58
CA ARG A 103 -3.18 -9.94 -0.76
C ARG A 103 -3.13 -8.54 -1.40
N SER A 104 -3.83 -7.54 -0.84
CA SER A 104 -4.04 -6.23 -1.44
C SER A 104 -3.46 -5.08 -0.61
N VAL A 105 -2.83 -5.37 0.53
CA VAL A 105 -2.64 -4.37 1.60
C VAL A 105 -1.21 -3.98 1.88
N ASN A 106 -0.23 -4.56 1.18
CA ASN A 106 1.14 -4.04 1.21
C ASN A 106 1.16 -2.55 0.85
N VAL A 107 0.35 -2.15 -0.13
CA VAL A 107 0.15 -0.74 -0.51
C VAL A 107 -0.33 0.13 0.65
N ALA A 108 -1.36 -0.30 1.40
CA ALA A 108 -1.88 0.51 2.49
C ALA A 108 -0.89 0.55 3.66
N ALA A 109 -0.19 -0.55 3.92
CA ALA A 109 0.86 -0.60 4.94
C ALA A 109 2.03 0.32 4.58
N THR A 110 2.56 0.27 3.35
CA THR A 110 3.60 1.19 2.87
C THR A 110 3.18 2.64 3.00
N LEU A 111 1.97 3.00 2.52
CA LEU A 111 1.44 4.36 2.63
C LEU A 111 1.31 4.80 4.09
N SER A 112 0.80 3.91 4.96
CA SER A 112 0.63 4.18 6.38
C SER A 112 1.96 4.40 7.09
N LEU A 113 2.98 3.60 6.78
CA LEU A 113 4.32 3.72 7.37
C LEU A 113 5.07 4.95 6.86
N ALA A 114 4.77 5.42 5.66
CA ALA A 114 5.35 6.62 5.08
C ALA A 114 4.68 7.93 5.55
N GLY A 115 3.49 7.85 6.14
CA GLY A 115 2.75 9.00 6.65
C GLY A 115 2.15 8.71 8.02
N ILE A 116 0.85 8.96 8.18
CA ILE A 116 0.18 9.10 9.49
C ILE A 116 -0.11 7.81 10.27
N GLY A 117 0.46 6.67 9.88
CA GLY A 117 0.28 5.38 10.55
C GLY A 117 -1.00 4.63 10.17
N LEU A 118 -1.05 3.35 10.56
CA LEU A 118 -2.07 2.38 10.14
C LEU A 118 -3.48 2.66 10.69
N ASP A 119 -3.56 3.34 11.83
CA ASP A 119 -4.83 3.63 12.50
C ASP A 119 -5.50 4.89 11.94
N LYS A 120 -4.71 5.87 11.49
CA LYS A 120 -5.22 7.12 10.93
C LYS A 120 -5.37 7.08 9.41
N THR A 121 -4.62 6.23 8.72
CA THR A 121 -4.77 6.04 7.27
C THR A 121 -6.08 5.34 6.95
N ARG A 122 -6.97 6.02 6.21
CA ARG A 122 -8.28 5.51 5.82
C ARG A 122 -8.18 4.71 4.53
N VAL A 123 -8.79 3.53 4.48
CA VAL A 123 -8.80 2.65 3.32
C VAL A 123 -10.22 2.39 2.87
N ARG A 124 -10.49 2.65 1.58
CA ARG A 124 -11.73 2.28 0.89
C ARG A 124 -11.43 1.18 -0.12
N VAL A 125 -12.18 0.08 -0.06
CA VAL A 125 -12.13 -0.97 -1.08
C VAL A 125 -13.45 -0.99 -1.83
N ILE A 126 -13.38 -0.89 -3.15
CA ILE A 126 -14.53 -0.84 -4.04
C ILE A 126 -14.44 -2.03 -5.01
N ALA A 127 -15.50 -2.84 -5.03
CA ALA A 127 -15.71 -3.85 -6.06
C ALA A 127 -16.37 -3.16 -7.26
N ASP A 128 -15.71 -3.14 -8.42
CA ASP A 128 -16.19 -2.47 -9.62
C ASP A 128 -16.23 -3.46 -10.80
N PRO A 129 -17.42 -3.85 -11.29
CA PRO A 129 -17.57 -4.85 -12.34
C PRO A 129 -17.11 -4.34 -13.72
N LYS A 130 -16.89 -3.03 -13.87
CA LYS A 130 -16.43 -2.42 -15.12
C LYS A 130 -14.90 -2.45 -15.26
N LEU A 131 -14.18 -2.76 -14.20
CA LEU A 131 -12.72 -2.79 -14.21
C LEU A 131 -12.18 -4.14 -14.66
N ARG A 132 -11.12 -4.09 -15.48
CA ARG A 132 -10.28 -5.25 -15.81
C ARG A 132 -9.05 -5.35 -14.91
N HIS A 133 -8.56 -4.21 -14.41
CA HIS A 133 -7.35 -4.13 -13.59
C HIS A 133 -7.60 -3.30 -12.33
N ASN A 134 -6.70 -3.45 -11.35
CA ASN A 134 -6.78 -2.70 -10.11
C ASN A 134 -6.45 -1.23 -10.38
N VAL A 135 -7.24 -0.35 -9.78
CA VAL A 135 -6.96 1.09 -9.75
C VAL A 135 -6.77 1.46 -8.29
N HIS A 136 -5.72 2.20 -7.97
CA HIS A 136 -5.70 2.87 -6.68
C HIS A 136 -5.55 4.38 -6.82
N GLU A 137 -6.06 5.06 -5.80
CA GLU A 137 -6.12 6.50 -5.70
C GLU A 137 -5.73 6.84 -4.26
N ILE A 138 -4.72 7.69 -4.12
CA ILE A 138 -4.22 8.19 -2.84
C ILE A 138 -4.58 9.66 -2.79
N ARG A 139 -5.22 10.08 -1.71
CA ARG A 139 -5.47 11.49 -1.40
C ARG A 139 -4.80 11.81 -0.07
N VAL A 140 -4.02 12.88 -0.06
CA VAL A 140 -3.35 13.38 1.14
C VAL A 140 -3.67 14.86 1.29
N ARG A 141 -4.03 15.26 2.51
CA ARG A 141 -4.23 16.66 2.90
C ARG A 141 -3.44 16.94 4.17
N GLY A 142 -2.76 18.07 4.22
CA GLY A 142 -2.07 18.58 5.40
C GLY A 142 -1.61 20.02 5.19
N LYS A 143 -0.74 20.51 6.08
CA LYS A 143 -0.25 21.89 6.00
C LYS A 143 0.58 22.17 4.75
N ALA A 144 1.26 21.14 4.22
CA ALA A 144 2.00 21.21 2.98
C ALA A 144 1.10 21.30 1.72
N GLY A 145 -0.22 21.20 1.88
CA GLY A 145 -1.22 21.28 0.81
C GLY A 145 -2.00 19.97 0.63
N GLU A 146 -2.57 19.82 -0.56
CA GLU A 146 -3.36 18.65 -0.93
C GLU A 146 -2.86 18.07 -2.26
N PHE A 147 -2.73 16.74 -2.32
CA PHE A 147 -2.42 16.04 -3.55
C PHE A 147 -3.22 14.76 -3.72
N VAL A 148 -3.51 14.46 -4.99
CA VAL A 148 -4.23 13.25 -5.41
C VAL A 148 -3.41 12.51 -6.46
N ILE A 149 -3.13 11.24 -6.19
CA ILE A 149 -2.34 10.38 -7.07
C ILE A 149 -3.22 9.22 -7.48
N LYS A 150 -3.35 8.98 -8.78
CA LYS A 150 -4.16 7.90 -9.33
C LYS A 150 -3.33 7.01 -10.24
N MET A 151 -3.37 5.71 -10.00
CA MET A 151 -2.64 4.74 -10.79
C MET A 151 -3.52 3.58 -11.22
N LYS A 152 -3.37 3.23 -12.50
CA LYS A 152 -4.00 2.07 -13.16
C LYS A 152 -2.87 1.11 -13.52
N ASN A 153 -2.55 0.22 -12.60
CA ASN A 153 -1.40 -0.66 -12.78
C ASN A 153 -1.71 -1.81 -13.73
N VAL A 154 -0.70 -2.21 -14.50
CA VAL A 154 -0.74 -3.44 -15.29
C VAL A 154 -0.29 -4.65 -14.45
N PRO A 155 -0.92 -5.82 -14.61
CA PRO A 155 -0.46 -7.05 -13.98
C PRO A 155 0.94 -7.45 -14.43
N PHE A 156 1.70 -8.13 -13.56
CA PHE A 156 2.92 -8.80 -13.98
C PHE A 156 2.59 -10.01 -14.86
N PRO A 157 3.28 -10.22 -16.01
CA PRO A 157 2.97 -11.31 -16.94
C PRO A 157 2.91 -12.69 -16.26
N ASP A 158 3.93 -13.04 -15.48
CA ASP A 158 4.04 -14.36 -14.84
C ASP A 158 3.33 -14.44 -13.48
N ALA A 159 2.83 -13.31 -12.97
CA ALA A 159 2.13 -13.22 -11.70
C ALA A 159 0.98 -12.20 -11.78
N PRO A 160 -0.15 -12.54 -12.45
CA PRO A 160 -1.23 -11.59 -12.75
C PRO A 160 -1.92 -10.96 -11.52
N LYS A 161 -1.67 -11.50 -10.32
CA LYS A 161 -2.16 -10.95 -9.04
C LYS A 161 -1.26 -9.84 -8.48
N THR A 162 -0.05 -9.69 -9.02
CA THR A 162 0.98 -8.72 -8.63
C THR A 162 1.03 -7.59 -9.64
N SER A 163 1.20 -6.36 -9.17
CA SER A 163 1.43 -5.21 -10.04
C SER A 163 2.86 -5.26 -10.59
N TYR A 164 3.04 -5.05 -11.89
CA TYR A 164 4.39 -4.98 -12.48
C TYR A 164 5.23 -3.87 -11.84
N LEU A 165 4.59 -2.73 -11.51
CA LEU A 165 5.23 -1.61 -10.84
C LEU A 165 5.87 -2.00 -9.50
N ALA A 166 5.32 -2.99 -8.79
CA ALA A 166 5.91 -3.46 -7.54
C ALA A 166 7.30 -4.08 -7.76
N ALA A 167 7.46 -4.91 -8.79
CA ALA A 167 8.75 -5.49 -9.14
C ALA A 167 9.75 -4.39 -9.57
N LEU A 168 9.30 -3.44 -10.39
CA LEU A 168 10.13 -2.32 -10.82
C LEU A 168 10.57 -1.43 -9.65
N SER A 169 9.70 -1.21 -8.66
CA SER A 169 10.04 -0.45 -7.46
C SER A 169 11.18 -1.12 -6.66
N ALA A 170 11.17 -2.45 -6.55
CA ALA A 170 12.23 -3.19 -5.88
C ALA A 170 13.57 -3.06 -6.63
N ILE A 171 13.54 -3.23 -7.95
CA ILE A 171 14.71 -3.04 -8.82
C ILE A 171 15.26 -1.62 -8.68
N ARG A 172 14.39 -0.59 -8.70
CA ARG A 172 14.80 0.80 -8.52
C ARG A 172 15.42 1.04 -7.15
N THR A 173 14.85 0.48 -6.08
CA THR A 173 15.43 0.59 -4.74
C THR A 173 16.82 -0.04 -4.67
N LEU A 174 17.05 -1.18 -5.32
CA LEU A 174 18.39 -1.78 -5.40
C LEU A 174 19.37 -0.89 -6.19
N ARG A 175 18.95 -0.34 -7.34
CA ARG A 175 19.81 0.57 -8.14
C ARG A 175 20.18 1.84 -7.38
N ASN A 176 19.26 2.39 -6.59
CA ASN A 176 19.53 3.57 -5.74
C ASN A 176 20.68 3.35 -4.74
N LEU A 177 21.01 2.10 -4.39
CA LEU A 177 22.12 1.79 -3.50
C LEU A 177 23.49 2.02 -4.15
N SER A 178 23.57 1.96 -5.49
CA SER A 178 24.82 2.11 -6.25
C SER A 178 24.88 3.35 -7.15
N GLU A 179 23.76 4.05 -7.35
CA GLU A 179 23.72 5.27 -8.19
C GLU A 179 24.39 6.48 -7.50
N SER A 180 25.16 7.25 -8.28
CA SER A 180 25.85 8.47 -7.83
C SER A 180 24.92 9.67 -7.68
N ILE A 181 23.87 9.75 -8.50
CA ILE A 181 22.85 10.79 -8.44
C ILE A 181 21.57 10.19 -7.88
N ARG A 182 21.02 10.80 -6.83
CA ARG A 182 19.77 10.37 -6.19
C ARG A 182 18.67 11.39 -6.48
N ILE A 183 17.55 10.90 -7.01
CA ILE A 183 16.36 11.69 -7.33
C ILE A 183 15.21 11.23 -6.43
N GLY A 184 14.51 12.17 -5.80
CA GLY A 184 13.45 11.89 -4.82
C GLY A 184 14.00 11.51 -3.44
N THR A 185 13.12 11.04 -2.55
CA THR A 185 13.43 10.78 -1.12
C THR A 185 13.31 9.33 -0.70
#